data_AF-A0A239IRA5-F1
#
_entry.id   AF-A0A239IRA5-F1
#
_cell.length_a   1.000
_cell.length_b   1.000
_cell.length_c   1.000
_cell.angle_alpha   90.00
_cell.angle_beta   90.00
_cell.angle_gamma   90.00
#
_symmetry.space_group_name_H-M   'P 1'
#
loop_
_entity.id
_entity.type
_entity.pdbx_description
1 polymer ?
#
loop_
_entity_poly.entity_id
_entity_poly.type
_entity_poly.pdbx_seq_one_letter_code
_entity_poly.pdbx_strand_id
1 'polypeptide(L)'
;MRELERLQNGLSKSKTLLYKPDQEGLACSFVNGGLVIDSFTIEDGVLADALAKKGVNGVVEGSNFEMLKNNYEWFSLHVKSKKLYQELESSL
;
A
#
# COMPACT_ATOMS: atom_id res chain seq x y z
N MET A 1 3.88 12.28 -2.56
CA MET A 1 4.37 10.89 -2.45
C MET A 1 3.68 10.10 -3.55
N ARG A 2 4.39 9.82 -4.66
CA ARG A 2 3.77 9.28 -5.89
C ARG A 2 3.18 7.88 -5.69
N GLU A 3 3.81 7.04 -4.86
CA GLU A 3 3.34 5.67 -4.60
C GLU A 3 2.02 5.65 -3.82
N LEU A 4 1.79 6.60 -2.89
CA LEU A 4 0.50 6.76 -2.22
C LEU A 4 -0.60 7.16 -3.22
N GLU A 5 -0.32 8.03 -4.19
CA GLU A 5 -1.31 8.40 -5.20
C GLU A 5 -1.65 7.20 -6.12
N ARG A 6 -0.63 6.42 -6.52
CA ARG A 6 -0.83 5.19 -7.30
C ARG A 6 -1.60 4.12 -6.52
N LEU A 7 -1.30 3.95 -5.23
CA LEU A 7 -2.02 3.01 -4.36
C LEU A 7 -3.50 3.40 -4.23
N GLN A 8 -3.81 4.68 -4.02
CA GLN A 8 -5.19 5.17 -3.96
C GLN A 8 -5.95 4.89 -5.26
N ASN A 9 -5.29 5.17 -6.39
CA ASN A 9 -5.85 4.93 -7.72
C ASN A 9 -6.10 3.42 -7.94
N GLY A 10 -5.16 2.56 -7.57
CA GLY A 10 -5.32 1.10 -7.66
C GLY A 10 -6.49 0.59 -6.80
N LEU A 11 -6.58 1.03 -5.54
CA LEU A 11 -7.66 0.65 -4.61
C LEU A 11 -9.05 1.11 -5.08
N SER A 12 -9.14 2.28 -5.72
CA SER A 12 -10.42 2.80 -6.23
C SER A 12 -11.02 1.94 -7.36
N LYS A 13 -10.17 1.27 -8.14
CA LYS A 13 -10.57 0.51 -9.35
C LYS A 13 -10.60 -1.01 -9.15
N SER A 14 -10.08 -1.51 -8.03
CA SER A 14 -9.97 -2.95 -7.73
C SER A 14 -10.85 -3.39 -6.55
N LYS A 15 -10.86 -4.70 -6.30
CA LYS A 15 -11.50 -5.34 -5.13
C LYS A 15 -10.54 -6.20 -4.31
N THR A 16 -9.37 -6.48 -4.87
CA THR A 16 -8.32 -7.27 -4.23
C THR A 16 -6.98 -6.62 -4.53
N LEU A 17 -6.12 -6.54 -3.51
CA LEU A 17 -4.72 -6.19 -3.65
C LEU A 17 -3.90 -7.42 -3.30
N LEU A 18 -3.09 -7.88 -4.24
CA LEU A 18 -2.07 -8.89 -4.03
C LEU A 18 -0.73 -8.20 -3.84
N TYR A 19 0.08 -8.69 -2.91
CA TYR A 19 1.42 -8.20 -2.69
C TYR A 19 2.38 -9.33 -2.36
N LYS A 20 3.63 -9.16 -2.74
CA LYS A 20 4.73 -10.03 -2.32
C LYS A 20 6.01 -9.20 -2.14
N PRO A 21 6.91 -9.61 -1.23
CA PRO A 21 8.26 -9.05 -1.21
C PRO A 21 8.95 -9.29 -2.56
N ASP A 22 9.71 -8.31 -3.00
CA ASP A 22 10.58 -8.35 -4.18
C ASP A 22 11.92 -7.69 -3.86
N GLN A 23 12.91 -7.81 -4.75
CA GLN A 23 14.25 -7.25 -4.54
C GLN A 23 14.26 -5.72 -4.31
N GLU A 24 13.31 -5.02 -4.91
CA GLU A 24 13.19 -3.56 -4.87
C GLU A 24 12.18 -3.06 -3.83
N GLY A 25 11.45 -3.96 -3.13
CA GLY A 25 10.46 -3.58 -2.13
C GLY A 25 9.24 -4.50 -2.09
N LEU A 26 8.04 -3.93 -2.20
CA LEU A 26 6.78 -4.66 -2.15
C LEU A 26 6.06 -4.59 -3.49
N ALA A 27 6.17 -5.65 -4.29
CA ALA A 27 5.49 -5.77 -5.56
C ALA A 27 3.97 -5.92 -5.32
N CYS A 28 3.19 -4.97 -5.84
CA CYS A 28 1.75 -4.89 -5.66
C CYS A 28 1.01 -5.10 -6.98
N SER A 29 -0.12 -5.81 -6.94
CA SER A 29 -1.02 -6.04 -8.07
C SER A 29 -2.48 -5.84 -7.65
N PHE A 30 -3.20 -5.01 -8.39
CA PHE A 30 -4.60 -4.68 -8.13
C PHE A 30 -5.48 -5.52 -9.03
N VAL A 31 -6.40 -6.28 -8.45
CA VAL A 31 -7.22 -7.28 -9.15
C VAL A 31 -8.71 -6.92 -9.07
N ASN A 32 -9.40 -7.01 -10.20
CA ASN A 32 -10.86 -6.88 -10.29
C ASN A 32 -11.42 -7.97 -11.20
N GLY A 33 -12.33 -8.80 -10.68
CA GLY A 33 -12.93 -9.89 -11.45
C GLY A 33 -11.92 -10.91 -12.00
N GLY A 34 -10.81 -11.13 -11.28
CA GLY A 34 -9.74 -12.05 -11.72
C GLY A 34 -8.73 -11.45 -12.70
N LEU A 35 -8.87 -10.17 -13.08
CA LEU A 35 -7.94 -9.47 -13.97
C LEU A 35 -7.08 -8.48 -13.20
N VAL A 36 -5.78 -8.47 -13.50
CA VAL A 36 -4.85 -7.43 -13.00
C VAL A 36 -5.10 -6.15 -13.79
N ILE A 37 -5.47 -5.07 -13.09
CA ILE A 37 -5.80 -3.78 -13.69
C ILE A 37 -4.68 -2.74 -13.57
N ASP A 38 -3.81 -2.91 -12.59
CA ASP A 38 -2.60 -2.10 -12.38
C ASP A 38 -1.63 -2.91 -11.51
N SER A 39 -0.35 -2.61 -11.63
CA SER A 39 0.72 -3.21 -10.83
C SER A 39 1.90 -2.26 -10.71
N PHE A 40 2.50 -2.21 -9.53
CA PHE A 40 3.74 -1.50 -9.32
C PHE A 40 4.46 -1.98 -8.06
N THR A 41 5.75 -1.72 -8.00
CA THR A 41 6.56 -1.97 -6.80
C THR A 41 6.53 -0.75 -5.90
N ILE A 42 6.22 -0.97 -4.63
CA ILE A 42 6.42 0.03 -3.58
C ILE A 42 7.84 -0.11 -3.07
N GLU A 43 8.67 0.88 -3.33
CA GLU A 43 10.07 0.98 -2.88
C GLU A 43 10.18 1.63 -1.51
N ASP A 44 9.22 2.51 -1.15
CA ASP A 44 9.21 3.15 0.15
C ASP A 44 8.94 2.13 1.27
N GLY A 45 9.95 1.87 2.09
CA GLY A 45 9.90 0.86 3.16
C GLY A 45 8.82 1.14 4.22
N VAL A 46 8.52 2.41 4.51
CA VAL A 46 7.48 2.77 5.48
C VAL A 46 6.10 2.41 4.94
N LEU A 47 5.86 2.73 3.66
CA LEU A 47 4.63 2.38 2.97
C LEU A 47 4.49 0.86 2.81
N ALA A 48 5.56 0.18 2.38
CA ALA A 48 5.60 -1.28 2.24
C ALA A 48 5.25 -1.98 3.56
N ASP A 49 5.91 -1.61 4.66
CA ASP A 49 5.65 -2.16 5.99
C ASP A 49 4.22 -1.90 6.48
N ALA A 50 3.71 -0.70 6.23
CA ALA A 50 2.35 -0.34 6.62
C ALA A 50 1.31 -1.14 5.84
N LEU A 51 1.55 -1.35 4.54
CA LEU A 51 0.65 -2.07 3.65
C LEU A 51 0.66 -3.59 3.90
N ALA A 52 1.83 -4.18 4.16
CA ALA A 52 1.97 -5.61 4.48
C ALA A 52 1.15 -6.02 5.72
N LYS A 53 0.90 -5.08 6.64
CA LYS A 53 0.06 -5.30 7.84
C LYS A 53 -1.44 -5.27 7.57
N LYS A 54 -1.88 -4.98 6.35
CA LYS A 54 -3.32 -4.87 5.99
C LYS A 54 -3.90 -6.15 5.41
N GLY A 55 -3.06 -7.12 5.06
CA GLY A 55 -3.47 -8.37 4.45
C GLY A 55 -3.01 -9.59 5.23
N VAL A 56 -3.41 -10.75 4.73
CA VAL A 56 -2.97 -12.06 5.21
C VAL A 56 -2.29 -12.77 4.05
N ASN A 57 -1.07 -13.27 4.27
CA ASN A 57 -0.31 -14.04 3.28
C ASN A 57 -0.19 -13.37 1.89
N GLY A 58 0.01 -12.05 1.83
CA GLY A 58 0.13 -11.36 0.54
C GLY A 58 -1.20 -10.95 -0.10
N VAL A 59 -2.33 -11.10 0.59
CA VAL A 59 -3.66 -10.81 0.04
C VAL A 59 -4.40 -9.83 0.94
N VAL A 60 -4.90 -8.75 0.35
CA VAL A 60 -5.90 -7.85 0.94
C VAL A 60 -7.18 -7.96 0.11
N GLU A 61 -8.22 -8.55 0.67
CA GLU A 61 -9.52 -8.76 0.01
C GLU A 61 -10.69 -8.61 1.00
N GLY A 62 -11.92 -8.61 0.48
CA GLY A 62 -13.13 -8.57 1.30
C GLY A 62 -13.17 -7.38 2.25
N SER A 63 -13.50 -7.61 3.52
CA SER A 63 -13.61 -6.56 4.54
C SER A 63 -12.29 -5.83 4.78
N ASN A 64 -11.13 -6.50 4.69
CA ASN A 64 -9.82 -5.87 4.85
C ASN A 64 -9.54 -4.87 3.72
N PHE A 65 -9.92 -5.23 2.50
CA PHE A 65 -9.79 -4.34 1.34
C PHE A 65 -10.70 -3.13 1.46
N GLU A 66 -11.98 -3.34 1.77
CA GLU A 66 -12.93 -2.24 1.98
C GLU A 66 -12.49 -1.33 3.14
N MET A 67 -11.97 -1.88 4.23
CA MET A 67 -11.44 -1.09 5.34
C MET A 67 -10.22 -0.26 4.93
N LEU A 68 -9.28 -0.83 4.17
CA LEU A 68 -8.11 -0.10 3.66
C LEU A 68 -8.54 1.04 2.72
N LYS A 69 -9.46 0.76 1.82
CA LYS A 69 -9.99 1.72 0.84
C LYS A 69 -10.73 2.87 1.54
N ASN A 70 -11.61 2.56 2.48
CA ASN A 70 -12.43 3.56 3.17
C ASN A 70 -11.61 4.40 4.17
N ASN A 71 -10.57 3.82 4.78
CA ASN A 71 -9.68 4.52 5.71
C ASN A 71 -8.37 4.97 5.05
N TYR A 72 -8.36 5.14 3.73
CA TYR A 72 -7.14 5.40 2.99
C TYR A 72 -6.46 6.71 3.41
N GLU A 73 -7.24 7.76 3.68
CA GLU A 73 -6.69 9.05 4.13
C GLU A 73 -5.95 8.92 5.46
N TRP A 74 -6.50 8.14 6.40
CA TRP A 74 -5.85 7.84 7.67
C TRP A 74 -4.57 7.01 7.48
N PHE A 75 -4.61 6.02 6.58
CA PHE A 75 -3.44 5.24 6.22
C PHE A 75 -2.33 6.11 5.61
N SER A 76 -2.68 6.98 4.67
CA SER A 76 -1.78 7.94 4.01
C SER A 76 -1.15 8.90 5.02
N LEU A 77 -1.94 9.44 5.96
CA LEU A 77 -1.44 10.29 7.03
C LEU A 77 -0.45 9.55 7.94
N HIS A 78 -0.78 8.32 8.36
CA HIS A 78 0.09 7.50 9.19
C HIS A 78 1.47 7.28 8.53
N VAL A 79 1.48 6.93 7.24
CA VAL A 79 2.73 6.74 6.46
C VAL A 79 3.52 8.05 6.38
N LYS A 80 2.86 9.17 6.02
CA LYS A 80 3.49 10.50 5.95
C LYS A 80 4.12 10.92 7.27
N SER A 81 3.39 10.78 8.38
CA SER A 81 3.87 11.17 9.71
C SER A 81 5.06 10.33 10.15
N LYS A 82 5.02 9.01 9.93
CA LYS A 82 6.14 8.12 10.28
C LYS A 82 7.39 8.44 9.45
N LYS A 83 7.22 8.74 8.16
CA LYS A 83 8.33 9.14 7.28
C LYS A 83 8.96 10.46 7.74
N LEU A 84 8.14 11.48 8.03
CA LEU A 84 8.62 12.75 8.55
C LEU A 84 9.42 12.56 9.85
N TYR A 85 8.97 11.67 10.74
CA TYR A 85 9.69 11.37 11.98
C TYR A 85 11.07 10.77 11.71
N GLN A 86 11.18 9.82 10.77
CA GLN A 86 12.47 9.22 10.38
C GLN A 86 13.42 10.25 9.75
N GLU A 87 12.90 11.16 8.93
CA GLU A 87 13.69 12.25 8.33
C GLU A 87 14.25 13.18 9.41
N LEU A 88 13.42 13.56 10.40
CA LEU A 88 13.85 14.38 11.53
C LEU A 88 14.87 13.67 12.43
N GLU A 89 14.67 12.39 12.71
CA GLU A 89 15.61 11.57 13.49
C GLU A 89 16.97 11.44 12.79
N SER A 90 16.98 11.26 11.47
CA SER A 90 18.22 11.19 10.67
C SER A 90 18.97 12.52 10.53
N SER A 91 18.32 13.63 10.87
CA SER A 91 18.88 14.99 10.78
C SER A 91 19.50 15.48 12.10
N LEU A 92 19.44 14.66 13.15
CA LEU A 92 20.03 14.90 14.49
C LEU A 92 21.34 14.12 14.66
#